data_AF-A0A482VF09-F1
#
_entry.id   AF-A0A482VF09-F1
#
_cell.length_a   1.000
_cell.length_b   1.000
_cell.length_c   1.000
_cell.angle_alpha   90.00
_cell.angle_beta   90.00
_cell.angle_gamma   90.00
#
_symmetry.space_group_name_H-M   'P 1'
#
loop_
_entity.id
_entity.type
_entity.pdbx_description
1 polymer ?
#
loop_
_entity_poly.entity_id
_entity_poly.type
_entity_poly.pdbx_seq_one_letter_code
_entity_poly.pdbx_strand_id
1 'polypeptide(L)'
;HNSRHFEDRSRSPGSSRSNDSNNINSKLTFDCFRNLGPVIKLCQLNIESILKNKCQYLSKLALSLVIDVITLQETHTAKKDQLFARGTIARYTLV
;
A
#
# COMPACT_ATOMS: atom_id res chain seq x y z
N HIS A 1 -43.80 51.46 2.15
CA HIS A 1 -43.66 50.04 2.53
C HIS A 1 -42.28 49.56 2.08
N ASN A 2 -41.44 49.16 3.04
CA ASN A 2 -40.09 48.59 2.82
C ASN A 2 -40.15 47.17 2.23
N SER A 3 -39.27 46.85 1.28
CA SER A 3 -38.37 45.65 1.22
C SER A 3 -37.68 45.64 -0.17
N ARG A 4 -36.35 45.91 -0.30
CA ARG A 4 -35.20 44.96 -0.35
C ARG A 4 -35.40 43.86 -1.42
N HIS A 5 -34.46 43.44 -2.29
CA HIS A 5 -33.00 43.32 -2.19
C HIS A 5 -32.44 42.73 -3.54
N PHE A 6 -31.32 43.26 -4.03
CA PHE A 6 -30.18 42.62 -4.75
C PHE A 6 -30.25 42.13 -6.23
N GLU A 7 -29.62 42.92 -7.12
CA GLU A 7 -28.34 42.67 -7.86
C GLU A 7 -27.78 41.23 -7.98
N ASP A 8 -27.03 40.79 -9.00
CA ASP A 8 -26.55 41.32 -10.30
C ASP A 8 -25.83 40.15 -11.04
N ARG A 9 -25.66 40.28 -12.36
CA ARG A 9 -24.72 39.58 -13.28
C ARG A 9 -24.72 38.05 -13.38
N SER A 10 -25.17 37.57 -14.54
CA SER A 10 -24.82 36.27 -15.09
C SER A 10 -24.11 36.41 -16.46
N ARG A 11 -23.12 35.53 -16.70
CA ARG A 11 -22.39 35.22 -17.97
C ARG A 11 -21.20 36.14 -18.31
N SER A 12 -19.96 35.70 -18.56
CA SER A 12 -19.35 34.37 -18.84
C SER A 12 -17.83 34.43 -18.57
N PRO A 13 -17.14 33.34 -18.21
CA PRO A 13 -15.71 33.21 -18.43
C PRO A 13 -15.44 32.33 -19.65
N GLY A 14 -14.69 32.87 -20.61
CA GLY A 14 -14.01 32.07 -21.62
C GLY A 14 -12.99 31.16 -20.95
N SER A 15 -12.97 29.89 -21.34
CA SER A 15 -11.94 28.94 -20.92
C SER A 15 -11.26 28.40 -22.17
N SER A 16 -10.00 28.78 -22.32
CA SER A 16 -9.08 28.34 -23.35
C SER A 16 -8.93 26.83 -23.31
N ARG A 17 -9.07 26.17 -24.48
CA ARG A 17 -8.72 24.76 -24.67
C ARG A 17 -7.24 24.56 -24.29
N SER A 18 -6.97 23.95 -23.14
CA SER A 18 -5.65 23.44 -22.81
C SER A 18 -5.42 22.16 -23.61
N ASN A 19 -4.44 22.20 -24.51
CA ASN A 19 -3.89 21.01 -25.14
C ASN A 19 -3.11 20.23 -24.08
N ASP A 20 -3.75 19.25 -23.45
CA ASP A 20 -3.07 18.26 -22.61
C ASP A 20 -2.19 17.40 -23.51
N SER A 21 -0.97 17.90 -23.68
CA SER A 21 0.13 17.22 -24.34
C SER A 21 0.48 16.03 -23.45
N ASN A 22 -0.02 14.85 -23.83
CA ASN A 22 0.33 13.58 -23.22
C ASN A 22 1.85 13.42 -23.19
N ASN A 23 2.47 13.77 -22.06
CA ASN A 23 3.89 13.55 -21.83
C ASN A 23 4.06 12.08 -21.43
N ILE A 24 4.44 11.26 -22.41
CA ILE A 24 4.69 9.82 -22.32
C ILE A 24 6.06 9.59 -21.64
N ASN A 25 6.27 10.20 -20.47
CA ASN A 25 7.35 9.86 -19.55
C ASN A 25 6.79 8.94 -18.45
N SER A 26 5.95 8.00 -18.86
CA SER A 26 5.33 7.03 -17.98
C SER A 26 6.38 6.13 -17.34
N LYS A 27 6.54 6.32 -16.04
CA LYS A 27 6.84 5.27 -15.07
C LYS A 27 8.28 4.73 -15.11
N LEU A 28 9.22 5.58 -14.66
CA LEU A 28 10.38 5.07 -13.93
C LEU A 28 9.83 4.23 -12.76
N THR A 29 10.01 2.92 -12.84
CA THR A 29 9.85 2.03 -11.69
C THR A 29 10.88 2.46 -10.66
N PHE A 30 10.46 3.26 -9.68
CA PHE A 30 11.30 3.51 -8.52
C PHE A 30 11.59 2.17 -7.87
N ASP A 31 12.86 1.76 -7.90
CA ASP A 31 13.32 0.67 -7.05
C ASP A 31 12.96 1.04 -5.60
N CYS A 32 12.04 0.28 -5.00
CA CYS A 32 11.56 0.54 -3.66
C CYS A 32 12.57 -0.01 -2.65
N PHE A 33 13.54 0.81 -2.28
CA PHE A 33 14.52 0.46 -1.26
C PHE A 33 14.02 0.82 0.13
N ARG A 34 14.12 -0.13 1.07
CA ARG A 34 13.89 0.12 2.50
C ARG A 34 15.24 0.21 3.22
N ASN A 35 15.50 1.34 3.88
CA ASN A 35 16.63 1.47 4.78
C ASN A 35 16.35 0.69 6.08
N LEU A 36 17.17 -0.33 6.38
CA LEU A 36 17.06 -1.17 7.57
C LEU A 36 18.04 -0.77 8.68
N GLY A 37 18.89 0.23 8.44
CA GLY A 37 19.96 0.61 9.37
C GLY A 37 21.14 -0.37 9.35
N PRO A 38 22.06 -0.27 10.33
CA PRO A 38 23.30 -1.04 10.38
C PRO A 38 23.13 -2.50 10.83
N VAL A 39 21.95 -2.86 11.36
CA VAL A 39 21.65 -4.21 11.87
C VAL A 39 20.32 -4.66 11.30
N ILE A 40 20.28 -5.88 10.75
CA ILE A 40 19.07 -6.48 10.19
C ILE A 40 18.64 -7.66 11.06
N LYS A 41 17.36 -7.67 11.46
CA LYS A 41 16.76 -8.81 12.17
C LYS A 41 15.97 -9.68 11.19
N LEU A 42 16.45 -10.90 10.98
CA LEU A 42 15.82 -11.91 10.13
C LEU A 42 15.08 -12.94 10.97
N CYS A 43 13.87 -13.31 10.56
CA CYS A 43 13.13 -14.46 11.10
C CYS A 43 12.84 -15.46 9.98
N GLN A 44 13.37 -16.67 10.11
CA GLN A 44 13.07 -17.77 9.21
C GLN A 44 12.20 -18.80 9.91
N LEU A 45 11.06 -19.15 9.29
CA LEU A 45 10.11 -20.07 9.85
C LEU A 45 9.51 -20.97 8.76
N ASN A 46 9.51 -22.27 9.01
CA ASN A 46 8.58 -23.18 8.36
C ASN A 46 7.22 -23.03 9.05
N ILE A 47 6.19 -22.65 8.29
CA ILE A 47 4.88 -22.34 8.86
C ILE A 47 3.86 -23.47 8.71
N GLU A 48 4.14 -24.53 7.96
CA GLU A 48 3.24 -25.66 7.70
C GLU A 48 1.81 -25.19 7.38
N SER A 49 1.61 -24.67 6.17
CA SER A 49 0.43 -23.95 5.70
C SER A 49 0.22 -22.56 6.32
N ILE A 50 0.07 -21.54 5.45
CA ILE A 50 -0.30 -20.19 5.86
C ILE A 50 -1.80 -20.09 6.13
N LEU A 51 -2.15 -19.60 7.32
CA LEU A 51 -3.51 -19.47 7.82
C LEU A 51 -3.67 -18.12 8.54
N LYS A 52 -4.90 -17.59 8.57
CA LYS A 52 -5.19 -16.25 9.11
C LYS A 52 -4.73 -16.06 10.56
N ASN A 53 -4.94 -17.07 11.41
CA ASN A 53 -4.49 -17.04 12.81
C ASN A 53 -2.96 -16.98 12.94
N LYS A 54 -2.23 -17.71 12.08
CA LYS A 54 -0.76 -17.67 12.05
C LYS A 54 -0.26 -16.31 11.57
N CYS A 55 -0.90 -15.70 10.58
CA CYS A 55 -0.56 -14.32 10.14
C CYS A 55 -0.79 -13.29 11.27
N GLN A 56 -1.88 -13.42 12.03
CA GLN A 56 -2.13 -12.56 13.19
C GLN A 56 -1.07 -12.75 14.29
N TYR A 57 -0.67 -13.98 14.57
CA TYR A 57 0.40 -14.26 15.53
C TYR A 57 1.74 -13.70 15.04
N LEU A 58 2.11 -13.93 13.77
CA LEU A 58 3.32 -13.39 13.16
C LEU A 58 3.35 -11.86 13.24
N SER A 59 2.21 -11.19 13.05
CA SER A 59 2.13 -9.73 13.19
C SER A 59 2.52 -9.26 14.60
N LYS A 60 2.08 -9.99 15.64
CA LYS A 60 2.43 -9.69 17.03
C LYS A 60 3.89 -10.00 17.32
N LEU A 61 4.38 -11.16 16.87
CA LEU A 61 5.77 -11.59 17.04
C LEU A 61 6.74 -10.61 16.39
N ALA A 62 6.45 -10.24 15.14
CA ALA A 62 7.24 -9.32 14.35
C ALA A 62 7.36 -7.93 14.99
N LEU A 63 6.26 -7.42 15.53
CA LEU A 63 6.25 -6.16 16.26
C LEU A 63 7.06 -6.24 17.56
N SER A 64 6.89 -7.32 18.33
CA SER A 64 7.57 -7.53 19.61
C SER A 64 9.09 -7.63 19.47
N LEU A 65 9.56 -8.38 18.47
CA LEU A 65 10.99 -8.63 18.26
C LEU A 65 11.65 -7.57 17.36
N VAL A 66 10.86 -6.67 16.78
CA VAL A 66 11.30 -5.68 15.79
C VAL A 66 12.00 -6.38 14.62
N ILE A 67 11.32 -7.36 14.03
CA ILE A 67 11.86 -8.11 12.89
C ILE A 67 11.87 -7.22 11.65
N ASP A 68 12.89 -7.30 10.80
CA ASP A 68 12.95 -6.54 9.55
C ASP A 68 12.46 -7.34 8.37
N VAL A 69 12.83 -8.62 8.32
CA VAL A 69 12.56 -9.54 7.22
C VAL A 69 12.06 -10.86 7.80
N ILE A 70 10.98 -11.38 7.22
CA ILE A 70 10.43 -12.70 7.55
C ILE A 70 10.48 -13.57 6.30
N THR A 71 11.07 -14.75 6.40
CA THR A 71 11.07 -15.76 5.33
C THR A 71 10.23 -16.95 5.76
N LEU A 72 9.18 -17.26 4.99
CA LEU A 72 8.25 -18.35 5.28
C LEU A 72 8.43 -19.51 4.29
N GLN A 73 8.52 -20.72 4.83
CA GLN A 73 8.58 -21.97 4.05
C GLN A 73 7.33 -22.82 4.29
N GLU A 74 7.07 -23.76 3.37
CA GLU A 74 5.92 -24.69 3.44
C GLU A 74 4.58 -23.96 3.63
N THR A 75 4.39 -22.84 2.91
CA THR A 75 3.15 -22.04 3.00
C THR A 75 1.92 -22.76 2.42
N HIS A 76 2.14 -23.85 1.68
CA HIS A 76 1.11 -24.69 1.03
C HIS A 76 0.12 -23.85 0.20
N THR A 77 0.67 -22.90 -0.56
CA THR A 77 -0.05 -22.06 -1.51
C THR A 77 0.60 -22.16 -2.88
N ALA A 78 -0.21 -22.32 -3.91
CA ALA A 78 0.29 -22.49 -5.28
C ALA A 78 0.34 -21.17 -6.06
N LYS A 79 -0.44 -20.16 -5.63
CA LYS A 79 -0.58 -18.87 -6.32
C LYS A 79 -0.51 -17.71 -5.33
N LYS A 80 0.02 -16.57 -5.79
CA LYS A 80 0.15 -15.35 -4.99
C LYS A 80 -1.20 -14.83 -4.47
N ASP A 81 -2.26 -14.94 -5.26
CA ASP A 81 -3.61 -14.51 -4.84
C ASP A 81 -4.16 -15.32 -3.66
N GLN A 82 -3.84 -16.62 -3.61
CA GLN A 82 -4.23 -17.49 -2.49
C GLN A 82 -3.52 -17.09 -1.19
N LEU A 83 -2.30 -16.55 -1.31
CA LEU A 83 -1.50 -16.09 -0.19
C LEU A 83 -2.14 -14.85 0.45
N PHE A 84 -2.55 -13.87 -0.36
CA PHE A 84 -3.25 -12.67 0.11
C PHE A 84 -4.63 -12.99 0.70
N ALA A 85 -5.35 -13.96 0.15
CA ALA A 85 -6.65 -14.39 0.67
C ALA A 85 -6.54 -15.06 2.06
N ARG A 86 -5.40 -15.68 2.38
CA ARG A 86 -5.19 -16.40 3.65
C ARG A 86 -4.84 -15.48 4.81
N GLY A 87 -4.35 -14.28 4.55
CA GLY A 87 -4.16 -13.24 5.55
C GLY A 87 -2.98 -12.34 5.24
N THR A 88 -2.90 -11.23 5.98
CA THR A 88 -1.80 -10.28 5.89
C THR A 88 -1.02 -10.25 7.20
N ILE A 89 0.28 -10.00 7.10
CA ILE A 89 1.14 -9.73 8.26
C ILE A 89 1.24 -8.21 8.35
N ALA A 90 0.69 -7.62 9.41
CA ALA A 90 0.62 -6.17 9.54
C ALA A 90 2.02 -5.55 9.47
N ARG A 91 2.17 -4.47 8.69
CA ARG A 91 3.44 -3.75 8.44
C ARG A 91 4.47 -4.48 7.57
N TYR A 92 4.11 -5.64 7.02
CA TYR A 92 4.94 -6.34 6.03
C TYR A 92 4.26 -6.34 4.66
N THR A 93 5.08 -6.15 3.64
CA THR A 93 4.68 -6.43 2.27
C THR A 93 5.11 -7.84 1.94
N LEU A 94 4.17 -8.64 1.46
CA LEU A 94 4.44 -9.99 1.01
C LEU A 94 4.84 -9.93 -0.47
N VAL A 95 6.07 -10.34 -0.76
CA VAL A 95 6.70 -10.27 -2.07
C VAL A 95 6.59 -11.59 -2.82
#